data_AF-A0A9P1DU37-F1
#
_entry.id   AF-A0A9P1DU37-F1
#
_cell.length_a   1.000
_cell.length_b   1.000
_cell.length_c   1.000
_cell.angle_alpha   90.00
_cell.angle_beta   90.00
_cell.angle_gamma   90.00
#
_symmetry.space_group_name_H-M   'P 1'
#
loop_
_entity.id
_entity.type
_entity.pdbx_description
1 polymer ?
#
loop_
_entity_poly.entity_id
_entity_poly.type
_entity_poly.pdbx_seq_one_letter_code
_entity_poly.pdbx_strand_id
1 'polypeptide(L)'
;MAPSPEHVVLEFEVQRLRDELRQYDQELPCWTAEVKAAESYAESLESEYKQEELSEQRLAVEMSQKRKIRALSPASSQGDRDHHEAVEHHAEAGVAVHVFEDPLIPVHGMTDEEIAKHHQERQMSHELARRAVSIAHLRRRKTSLADEAIARARREAEQLREQLMEAEAEGRRVTEERQAAEEQELPLREWVKHIEDQVTTARLENARLSSSLSSALAFRASLLPDEGHTPAGAETGAHIQQVCWLREHQRQCTSRKEKLKEEIAAEERRRDSFLRDAGRSAVFRRSPAASPDRSYLTSSLRSLPPTPFEKFHSLGAAPKDPKDPKDQGHQGLGEESEDEDHDYWKSDWHESGMPKKREPRNSLALLFGGMPGLKQCWDPVPLKVFSAIAVVYAFGDFLEMQSMAVMGGAAYQILLQSKLLVTALIMWVMRGQRQTTLQWNVLVTIALGMSAFVLTDDSGNEGGFQPIGLVFVVAKVFFSCLCAVLAEKHLKAMGIGIILDGWADA
;
A
#
# COMPACT_ATOMS: atom_id res chain seq x y z
N MET A 1 24.26 3.46 -5.16
CA MET A 1 22.97 4.12 -5.45
C MET A 1 22.07 3.85 -4.27
N ALA A 2 21.48 4.88 -3.68
CA ALA A 2 20.45 4.69 -2.66
C ALA A 2 19.21 4.05 -3.31
N PRO A 3 18.52 3.11 -2.64
CA PRO A 3 17.26 2.56 -3.16
C PRO A 3 16.24 3.69 -3.39
N SER A 4 15.41 3.58 -4.43
CA SER A 4 14.34 4.56 -4.64
C SER A 4 13.39 4.55 -3.44
N PRO A 5 12.82 5.69 -3.06
CA PRO A 5 11.90 5.77 -1.93
C PRO A 5 10.68 4.85 -2.11
N GLU A 6 10.23 4.63 -3.34
CA GLU A 6 9.13 3.70 -3.68
C GLU A 6 9.50 2.25 -3.37
N HIS A 7 10.74 1.83 -3.64
CA HIS A 7 11.20 0.49 -3.32
C HIS A 7 11.27 0.25 -1.80
N VAL A 8 11.70 1.26 -1.05
CA VAL A 8 11.72 1.18 0.42
C VAL A 8 10.31 1.05 1.00
N VAL A 9 9.33 1.74 0.40
CA VAL A 9 7.91 1.62 0.81
C VAL A 9 7.38 0.21 0.49
N LEU A 10 7.59 -0.30 -0.73
CA LEU A 10 7.17 -1.65 -1.11
C LEU A 10 7.85 -2.73 -0.27
N GLU A 11 9.14 -2.61 0.00
CA GLU A 11 9.88 -3.56 0.83
C GLU A 11 9.36 -3.55 2.28
N PHE A 12 9.02 -2.38 2.81
CA PHE A 12 8.39 -2.24 4.12
C PHE A 12 6.99 -2.86 4.16
N GLU A 13 6.19 -2.69 3.11
CA GLU A 13 4.84 -3.25 3.02
C GLU A 13 4.86 -4.78 2.88
N VAL A 14 5.75 -5.32 2.04
CA VAL A 14 6.00 -6.77 1.96
C VAL A 14 6.47 -7.33 3.30
N GLN A 15 7.34 -6.61 4.01
CA GLN A 15 7.81 -7.03 5.32
C GLN A 15 6.69 -7.01 6.36
N ARG A 16 5.82 -5.99 6.36
CA ARG A 16 4.65 -5.91 7.23
C ARG A 16 3.71 -7.08 7.00
N LEU A 17 3.37 -7.36 5.75
CA LEU A 17 2.49 -8.49 5.38
C LEU A 17 3.08 -9.84 5.77
N ARG A 18 4.41 -10.03 5.63
CA ARG A 18 5.09 -11.25 6.10
C ARG A 18 5.01 -11.42 7.61
N ASP A 19 5.16 -10.33 8.36
CA ASP A 19 5.11 -10.39 9.81
C ASP A 19 3.67 -10.63 10.31
N GLU A 20 2.67 -10.03 9.66
CA GLU A 20 1.25 -10.35 9.89
C GLU A 20 0.95 -11.83 9.58
N LEU A 21 1.43 -12.36 8.45
CA LEU A 21 1.23 -13.78 8.08
C LEU A 21 1.89 -14.73 9.09
N ARG A 22 3.10 -14.40 9.56
CA ARG A 22 3.79 -15.17 10.61
C ARG A 22 3.02 -15.14 11.93
N GLN A 23 2.40 -14.02 12.27
CA GLN A 23 1.57 -13.94 13.48
C GLN A 23 0.37 -14.88 13.34
N TYR A 24 -0.33 -14.88 12.20
CA TYR A 24 -1.41 -15.83 11.94
C TYR A 24 -0.95 -17.29 11.99
N ASP A 25 0.22 -17.61 11.41
CA ASP A 25 0.80 -18.96 11.46
C ASP A 25 1.19 -19.38 12.90
N GLN A 26 1.56 -18.44 13.77
CA GLN A 26 1.82 -18.71 15.19
C GLN A 26 0.55 -18.90 16.01
N GLU A 27 -0.55 -18.24 15.64
CA GLU A 27 -1.85 -18.35 16.31
C GLU A 27 -2.64 -19.59 15.80
N LEU A 28 -2.39 -20.04 14.57
CA LEU A 28 -3.07 -21.20 13.97
C LEU A 28 -3.04 -22.47 14.86
N PRO A 29 -1.91 -22.87 15.49
CA PRO A 29 -1.87 -24.03 16.38
C PRO A 29 -2.71 -23.84 17.64
N CYS A 30 -2.81 -22.63 18.19
CA CYS A 30 -3.62 -22.39 19.39
C CYS A 30 -5.11 -22.52 19.07
N TRP A 31 -5.56 -21.94 17.96
CA TRP A 31 -6.95 -22.10 17.51
C TRP A 31 -7.26 -23.55 17.12
N THR A 32 -6.32 -24.24 16.48
CA THR A 32 -6.49 -25.66 16.15
C THR A 32 -6.59 -26.52 17.42
N ALA A 33 -5.83 -26.19 18.46
CA ALA A 33 -5.91 -26.86 19.75
C ALA A 33 -7.23 -26.56 20.48
N GLU A 34 -7.70 -25.32 20.46
CA GLU A 34 -9.00 -24.92 21.02
C GLU A 34 -10.16 -25.62 20.31
N VAL A 35 -10.13 -25.71 18.98
CA VAL A 35 -11.14 -26.45 18.20
C VAL A 35 -11.12 -27.93 18.56
N LYS A 36 -9.94 -28.56 18.64
CA LYS A 36 -9.83 -29.97 19.08
C LYS A 36 -10.31 -30.18 20.51
N ALA A 37 -10.05 -29.25 21.41
CA ALA A 37 -10.53 -29.32 22.79
C ALA A 37 -12.06 -29.19 22.83
N ALA A 38 -12.64 -28.30 22.02
CA ALA A 38 -14.09 -28.15 21.88
C ALA A 38 -14.74 -29.40 21.27
N GLU A 39 -14.13 -30.01 20.25
CA GLU A 39 -14.57 -31.29 19.66
C GLU A 39 -14.54 -32.42 20.69
N SER A 40 -13.44 -32.58 21.44
CA SER A 40 -13.33 -33.60 22.49
C SER A 40 -14.35 -33.40 23.62
N TYR A 41 -14.63 -32.15 23.99
CA TYR A 41 -15.68 -31.83 24.96
C TYR A 41 -17.07 -32.16 24.43
N ALA A 42 -17.34 -31.90 23.15
CA ALA A 42 -18.59 -32.25 22.49
C ALA A 42 -18.79 -33.78 22.43
N GLU A 43 -17.75 -34.53 22.08
CA GLU A 43 -17.77 -36.00 22.08
C GLU A 43 -18.02 -36.57 23.48
N SER A 44 -17.37 -36.00 24.51
CA SER A 44 -17.61 -36.37 25.92
C SER A 44 -19.07 -36.15 26.31
N LEU A 45 -19.65 -35.00 25.97
CA LEU A 45 -21.05 -34.69 26.22
C LEU A 45 -22.01 -35.63 25.49
N GLU A 46 -21.70 -36.00 24.25
CA GLU A 46 -22.51 -36.95 23.49
C GLU A 46 -22.45 -38.36 24.11
N SER A 47 -21.29 -38.74 24.65
CA SER A 47 -21.11 -40.02 25.35
C SER A 47 -21.88 -40.08 26.67
N GLU A 48 -21.88 -39.00 27.46
CA GLU A 48 -22.68 -38.87 28.68
C GLU A 48 -24.17 -38.95 28.36
N TYR A 49 -24.62 -38.25 27.31
CA TYR A 49 -26.02 -38.28 26.87
C TYR A 49 -26.46 -39.69 26.44
N LYS A 50 -25.63 -40.40 25.66
CA LYS A 50 -25.91 -41.80 25.28
C LYS A 50 -25.96 -42.73 26.50
N GLN A 51 -25.12 -42.48 27.50
CA GLN A 51 -25.12 -43.26 28.74
C GLN A 51 -26.38 -43.00 29.58
N GLU A 52 -26.83 -41.75 29.64
CA GLU A 52 -28.08 -41.35 30.29
C GLU A 52 -29.28 -41.97 29.56
N GLU A 53 -29.34 -41.89 28.24
CA GLU A 53 -30.39 -42.51 27.42
C GLU A 53 -30.44 -44.04 27.61
N LEU A 54 -29.29 -44.72 27.65
CA LEU A 54 -29.22 -46.15 27.97
C LEU A 54 -29.73 -46.45 29.39
N SER A 55 -29.49 -45.56 30.35
CA SER A 55 -29.98 -45.71 31.72
C SER A 55 -31.50 -45.54 31.80
N GLU A 56 -32.05 -44.58 31.05
CA GLU A 56 -33.50 -44.39 30.91
C GLU A 56 -34.17 -45.59 30.22
N GLN A 57 -33.58 -46.11 29.15
CA GLN A 57 -34.05 -47.32 28.48
C GLN A 57 -34.06 -48.53 29.43
N ARG A 58 -33.01 -48.70 30.26
CA ARG A 58 -32.98 -49.77 31.28
C ARG A 58 -34.10 -49.61 32.32
N LEU A 59 -34.30 -48.40 32.83
CA LEU A 59 -35.39 -48.07 33.75
C LEU A 59 -36.76 -48.34 33.11
N ALA A 60 -36.96 -47.95 31.85
CA ALA A 60 -38.20 -48.19 31.11
C ALA A 60 -38.49 -49.70 30.96
N VAL A 61 -37.46 -50.50 30.64
CA VAL A 61 -37.58 -51.97 30.59
C VAL A 61 -37.90 -52.55 31.97
N GLU A 62 -37.24 -52.10 33.03
CA GLU A 62 -37.49 -52.54 34.41
C GLU A 62 -38.93 -52.19 34.85
N MET A 63 -39.40 -50.99 34.52
CA MET A 63 -40.77 -50.55 34.79
C MET A 63 -41.79 -51.36 33.98
N SER A 64 -41.49 -51.68 32.72
CA SER A 64 -42.32 -52.57 31.89
C SER A 64 -42.39 -53.99 32.48
N GLN A 65 -41.27 -54.54 32.98
CA GLN A 65 -41.26 -55.82 33.69
C GLN A 65 -42.09 -55.78 34.97
N LYS A 66 -41.96 -54.72 35.79
CA LYS A 66 -42.79 -54.51 36.99
C LYS A 66 -44.28 -54.40 36.63
N ARG A 67 -44.62 -53.73 35.52
CA ARG A 67 -46.00 -53.67 35.00
C ARG A 67 -46.50 -55.04 34.55
N LYS A 68 -45.70 -55.85 33.86
CA LYS A 68 -46.07 -57.23 33.46
C LYS A 68 -46.35 -58.11 34.68
N ILE A 69 -45.55 -57.98 35.75
CA ILE A 69 -45.80 -58.70 37.02
C ILE A 69 -47.13 -58.24 37.65
N ARG A 70 -47.49 -56.95 37.53
CA ARG A 70 -48.77 -56.39 38.02
C ARG A 70 -49.98 -56.78 37.15
N ALA A 71 -49.79 -56.92 35.84
CA ALA A 71 -50.81 -57.27 34.85
C ALA A 71 -51.21 -58.76 34.88
N LEU A 72 -50.44 -59.62 35.57
CA LEU A 72 -50.87 -60.99 35.89
C LEU A 72 -51.98 -61.05 36.95
N SER A 73 -52.49 -59.90 37.41
CA SER A 73 -53.77 -59.80 38.11
C SER A 73 -54.92 -59.83 37.09
N PRO A 74 -55.77 -60.89 37.06
CA PRO A 74 -56.61 -61.24 35.91
C PRO A 74 -57.88 -60.38 35.69
N ALA A 75 -57.89 -59.11 36.10
CA ALA A 75 -59.11 -58.28 36.09
C ALA A 75 -59.20 -57.21 34.98
N SER A 76 -58.20 -57.06 34.10
CA SER A 76 -58.13 -55.90 33.18
C SER A 76 -57.67 -56.26 31.76
N SER A 77 -58.40 -57.13 31.05
CA SER A 77 -58.07 -57.49 29.65
C SER A 77 -58.96 -56.85 28.59
N GLN A 78 -60.00 -56.09 28.98
CA GLN A 78 -60.95 -55.50 28.03
C GLN A 78 -60.57 -54.05 27.64
N GLY A 79 -60.12 -53.22 28.59
CA GLY A 79 -59.79 -51.81 28.32
C GLY A 79 -58.54 -51.59 27.44
N ASP A 80 -57.57 -52.50 27.49
CA ASP A 80 -56.33 -52.38 26.70
C ASP A 80 -56.55 -52.65 25.20
N ARG A 81 -57.62 -53.39 24.83
CA ARG A 81 -57.98 -53.59 23.42
C ARG A 81 -58.60 -52.33 22.81
N ASP A 82 -59.48 -51.68 23.56
CA ASP A 82 -60.20 -50.49 23.07
C ASP A 82 -59.26 -49.28 22.91
N HIS A 83 -58.21 -49.15 23.75
CA HIS A 83 -57.22 -48.07 23.61
C HIS A 83 -56.31 -48.28 22.40
N HIS A 84 -55.91 -49.52 22.10
CA HIS A 84 -55.03 -49.79 20.97
C HIS A 84 -55.73 -49.54 19.62
N GLU A 85 -57.02 -49.86 19.53
CA GLU A 85 -57.85 -49.61 18.34
C GLU A 85 -58.08 -48.10 18.11
N ALA A 86 -58.22 -47.33 19.19
CA ALA A 86 -58.35 -45.87 19.12
C ALA A 86 -57.06 -45.17 18.66
N VAL A 87 -55.89 -45.64 19.12
CA VAL A 87 -54.59 -45.06 18.73
C VAL A 87 -54.27 -45.33 17.26
N GLU A 88 -54.58 -46.52 16.73
CA GLU A 88 -54.41 -46.83 15.30
C GLU A 88 -55.31 -45.95 14.43
N HIS A 89 -56.58 -45.77 14.82
CA HIS A 89 -57.53 -44.96 14.06
C HIS A 89 -57.16 -43.47 14.00
N HIS A 90 -56.41 -42.96 14.98
CA HIS A 90 -55.91 -41.57 14.99
C HIS A 90 -54.59 -41.39 14.23
N ALA A 91 -53.72 -42.40 14.19
CA ALA A 91 -52.51 -42.39 13.38
C ALA A 91 -52.84 -42.37 11.87
N GLU A 92 -53.88 -43.10 11.44
CA GLU A 92 -54.37 -43.08 10.07
C GLU A 92 -55.00 -41.74 9.65
N ALA A 93 -55.45 -40.93 10.62
CA ALA A 93 -56.03 -39.61 10.38
C ALA A 93 -54.98 -38.49 10.22
N GLY A 94 -53.68 -38.80 10.27
CA GLY A 94 -52.60 -37.82 10.07
C GLY A 94 -52.40 -36.83 11.23
N VAL A 95 -52.96 -37.13 12.40
CA VAL A 95 -52.72 -36.35 13.63
C VAL A 95 -51.36 -36.78 14.20
N ALA A 96 -50.42 -35.84 14.32
CA ALA A 96 -49.11 -36.12 14.88
C ALA A 96 -49.25 -36.65 16.33
N VAL A 97 -48.95 -37.94 16.51
CA VAL A 97 -49.18 -38.76 17.72
C VAL A 97 -48.44 -38.25 18.97
N HIS A 98 -47.59 -37.22 18.86
CA HIS A 98 -46.86 -36.65 19.99
C HIS A 98 -47.71 -35.78 20.95
N VAL A 99 -49.03 -35.65 20.73
CA VAL A 99 -49.93 -34.84 21.57
C VAL A 99 -51.19 -35.62 21.98
N PHE A 100 -51.06 -36.93 22.24
CA PHE A 100 -52.05 -37.63 23.04
C PHE A 100 -51.48 -37.83 24.44
N GLU A 101 -51.88 -36.96 25.36
CA GLU A 101 -51.85 -37.31 26.78
C GLU A 101 -52.66 -38.60 26.91
N ASP A 102 -52.00 -39.69 27.33
CA ASP A 102 -52.71 -40.94 27.67
C ASP A 102 -53.92 -40.53 28.53
N PRO A 103 -55.17 -40.77 28.08
CA PRO A 103 -56.34 -40.43 28.86
C PRO A 103 -56.14 -41.06 30.23
N LEU A 104 -56.30 -40.25 31.27
CA LEU A 104 -56.12 -40.66 32.66
C LEU A 104 -57.07 -41.80 32.96
N ILE A 105 -56.67 -43.03 32.65
CA ILE A 105 -57.37 -44.23 33.10
C ILE A 105 -57.16 -44.21 34.62
N PRO A 106 -58.21 -43.98 35.41
CA PRO A 106 -58.06 -43.92 36.86
C PRO A 106 -57.62 -45.30 37.32
N VAL A 107 -56.39 -45.39 37.79
CA VAL A 107 -55.84 -46.60 38.37
C VAL A 107 -56.64 -46.88 39.64
N HIS A 108 -57.60 -47.80 39.55
CA HIS A 108 -58.48 -48.14 40.66
C HIS A 108 -57.63 -48.64 41.84
N GLY A 109 -57.64 -47.90 42.96
CA GLY A 109 -56.92 -48.24 44.19
C GLY A 109 -55.73 -47.36 44.54
N MET A 110 -55.39 -46.33 43.75
CA MET A 110 -54.45 -45.28 44.17
C MET A 110 -55.13 -44.26 45.08
N THR A 111 -54.44 -43.82 46.13
CA THR A 111 -54.93 -42.71 46.96
C THR A 111 -54.79 -41.38 46.22
N ASP A 112 -55.61 -40.38 46.56
CA ASP A 112 -55.54 -39.06 45.92
C ASP A 112 -54.14 -38.43 46.00
N GLU A 113 -53.37 -38.72 47.05
CA GLU A 113 -51.96 -38.31 47.18
C GLU A 113 -51.05 -38.94 46.13
N GLU A 114 -51.24 -40.22 45.81
CA GLU A 114 -50.44 -40.92 44.79
C GLU A 114 -50.75 -40.39 43.39
N ILE A 115 -52.01 -40.04 43.13
CA ILE A 115 -52.45 -39.41 41.87
C ILE A 115 -51.81 -38.03 41.72
N ALA A 116 -51.82 -37.21 42.78
CA ALA A 116 -51.19 -35.89 42.77
C ALA A 116 -49.67 -35.98 42.56
N LYS A 117 -49.00 -36.91 43.24
CA LYS A 117 -47.55 -37.13 43.08
C LYS A 117 -47.19 -37.58 41.66
N HIS A 118 -47.96 -38.52 41.09
CA HIS A 118 -47.72 -38.98 39.73
C HIS A 118 -47.99 -37.89 38.68
N HIS A 119 -48.99 -37.02 38.91
CA HIS A 119 -49.21 -35.85 38.07
C HIS A 119 -48.03 -34.87 38.14
N GLN A 120 -47.51 -34.62 39.34
CA GLN A 120 -46.32 -33.77 39.54
C GLN A 120 -45.07 -34.35 38.87
N GLU A 121 -44.82 -35.66 39.00
CA GLU A 121 -43.70 -36.34 38.33
C GLU A 121 -43.80 -36.25 36.80
N ARG A 122 -45.02 -36.40 36.24
CA ARG A 122 -45.25 -36.20 34.79
C ARG A 122 -44.99 -34.76 34.35
N GLN A 123 -45.49 -33.77 35.11
CA GLN A 123 -45.22 -32.36 34.80
C GLN A 123 -43.72 -32.06 34.81
N MET A 124 -43.00 -32.54 35.82
CA MET A 124 -41.54 -32.39 35.91
C MET A 124 -40.82 -33.09 34.74
N SER A 125 -41.25 -34.30 34.35
CA SER A 125 -40.69 -35.01 33.20
C SER A 125 -40.91 -34.24 31.89
N HIS A 126 -42.11 -33.70 31.65
CA HIS A 126 -42.39 -32.87 30.49
C HIS A 126 -41.56 -31.58 30.47
N GLU A 127 -41.38 -30.92 31.63
CA GLU A 127 -40.50 -29.75 31.72
C GLU A 127 -39.04 -30.08 31.43
N LEU A 128 -38.53 -31.21 31.94
CA LEU A 128 -37.16 -31.67 31.67
C LEU A 128 -36.97 -31.98 30.18
N ALA A 129 -37.91 -32.68 29.55
CA ALA A 129 -37.88 -32.96 28.11
C ALA A 129 -37.88 -31.66 27.29
N ARG A 130 -38.73 -30.69 27.66
CA ARG A 130 -38.77 -29.37 27.00
C ARG A 130 -37.44 -28.62 27.13
N ARG A 131 -36.82 -28.65 28.33
CA ARG A 131 -35.51 -28.02 28.56
C ARG A 131 -34.40 -28.75 27.79
N ALA A 132 -34.41 -30.08 27.72
CA ALA A 132 -33.45 -30.86 26.96
C ALA A 132 -33.48 -30.51 25.47
N VAL A 133 -34.67 -30.42 24.87
CA VAL A 133 -34.83 -29.98 23.47
C VAL A 133 -34.33 -28.55 23.28
N SER A 134 -34.65 -27.64 24.21
CA SER A 134 -34.15 -26.26 24.15
C SER A 134 -32.62 -26.17 24.23
N ILE A 135 -31.98 -26.98 25.08
CA ILE A 135 -30.52 -27.05 25.22
C ILE A 135 -29.90 -27.62 23.94
N ALA A 136 -30.47 -28.69 23.38
CA ALA A 136 -30.01 -29.29 22.12
C ALA A 136 -30.09 -28.28 20.96
N HIS A 137 -31.17 -27.50 20.88
CA HIS A 137 -31.33 -26.46 19.88
C HIS A 137 -30.29 -25.33 20.04
N LEU A 138 -30.04 -24.88 21.27
CA LEU A 138 -29.00 -23.88 21.56
C LEU A 138 -27.59 -24.38 21.23
N ARG A 139 -27.27 -25.65 21.51
CA ARG A 139 -26.00 -26.27 21.14
C ARG A 139 -25.82 -26.28 19.61
N ARG A 140 -26.82 -26.74 18.87
CA ARG A 140 -26.80 -26.76 17.40
C ARG A 140 -26.65 -25.36 16.80
N ARG A 141 -27.28 -24.35 17.40
CA ARG A 141 -27.11 -22.95 16.98
C ARG A 141 -25.69 -22.45 17.24
N LYS A 142 -25.10 -22.77 18.40
CA LYS A 142 -23.72 -22.39 18.73
C LYS A 142 -22.70 -23.06 17.80
N THR A 143 -22.85 -24.34 17.50
CA THR A 143 -21.95 -25.04 16.55
C THR A 143 -22.07 -24.45 15.15
N SER A 144 -23.29 -24.19 14.68
CA SER A 144 -23.52 -23.54 13.37
C SER A 144 -22.89 -22.15 13.27
N LEU A 145 -22.91 -21.35 14.33
CA LEU A 145 -22.27 -20.03 14.35
C LEU A 145 -20.73 -20.14 14.39
N ALA A 146 -20.19 -21.14 15.10
CA ALA A 146 -18.76 -21.42 15.10
C ALA A 146 -18.26 -21.86 13.71
N ASP A 147 -19.00 -22.75 13.05
CA ASP A 147 -18.68 -23.20 11.68
C ASP A 147 -18.70 -22.03 10.68
N GLU A 148 -19.67 -21.12 10.80
CA GLU A 148 -19.75 -19.93 9.95
C GLU A 148 -18.56 -18.98 10.19
N ALA A 149 -18.16 -18.78 11.45
CA ALA A 149 -17.00 -17.97 11.81
C ALA A 149 -15.70 -18.56 11.25
N ILE A 150 -15.51 -19.89 11.37
CA ILE A 150 -14.35 -20.60 10.79
C ILE A 150 -14.36 -20.46 9.26
N ALA A 151 -15.50 -20.61 8.61
CA ALA A 151 -15.62 -20.45 7.16
C ALA A 151 -15.35 -19.01 6.69
N ARG A 152 -15.64 -18.00 7.52
CA ARG A 152 -15.30 -16.61 7.23
C ARG A 152 -13.80 -16.35 7.36
N ALA A 153 -13.19 -16.80 8.46
CA ALA A 153 -11.75 -16.67 8.69
C ALA A 153 -10.92 -17.37 7.59
N ARG A 154 -11.36 -18.53 7.10
CA ARG A 154 -10.70 -19.22 5.97
C ARG A 154 -10.73 -18.41 4.69
N ARG A 155 -11.86 -17.77 4.36
CA ARG A 155 -11.98 -16.91 3.17
C ARG A 155 -11.10 -15.66 3.27
N GLU A 156 -11.06 -15.03 4.43
CA GLU A 156 -10.18 -13.88 4.68
C GLU A 156 -8.69 -14.28 4.55
N ALA A 157 -8.31 -15.45 5.07
CA ALA A 157 -6.95 -15.97 4.92
C ALA A 157 -6.58 -16.31 3.46
N GLU A 158 -7.53 -16.82 2.67
CA GLU A 158 -7.33 -17.06 1.23
C GLU A 158 -7.15 -15.74 0.45
N GLN A 159 -7.98 -14.74 0.74
CA GLN A 159 -7.86 -13.40 0.13
C GLN A 159 -6.51 -12.74 0.43
N LEU A 160 -6.04 -12.82 1.68
CA LEU A 160 -4.72 -12.29 2.07
C LEU A 160 -3.58 -13.01 1.35
N ARG A 161 -3.70 -14.33 1.12
CA ARG A 161 -2.70 -15.09 0.34
C ARG A 161 -2.67 -14.67 -1.13
N GLU A 162 -3.83 -14.42 -1.73
CA GLU A 162 -3.90 -13.91 -3.11
C GLU A 162 -3.27 -12.53 -3.23
N GLN A 163 -3.58 -11.61 -2.32
CA GLN A 163 -2.97 -10.27 -2.27
C GLN A 163 -1.44 -10.34 -2.10
N LEU A 164 -0.95 -11.25 -1.25
CA LEU A 164 0.49 -11.46 -1.07
C LEU A 164 1.16 -11.99 -2.35
N MET A 165 0.53 -12.93 -3.05
CA MET A 165 1.06 -13.42 -4.33
C MET A 165 1.10 -12.32 -5.42
N GLU A 166 0.10 -11.44 -5.46
CA GLU A 166 0.06 -10.31 -6.38
C GLU A 166 1.15 -9.29 -6.06
N ALA A 167 1.31 -8.92 -4.78
CA ALA A 167 2.37 -8.02 -4.33
C ALA A 167 3.77 -8.59 -4.60
N GLU A 168 3.99 -9.89 -4.41
CA GLU A 168 5.26 -10.55 -4.76
C GLU A 168 5.50 -10.56 -6.28
N ALA A 169 4.46 -10.73 -7.09
CA ALA A 169 4.58 -10.67 -8.55
C ALA A 169 4.92 -9.25 -9.03
N GLU A 170 4.31 -8.22 -8.44
CA GLU A 170 4.64 -6.82 -8.72
C GLU A 170 6.07 -6.48 -8.27
N GLY A 171 6.47 -6.94 -7.08
CA GLY A 171 7.83 -6.81 -6.59
C GLY A 171 8.85 -7.40 -7.58
N ARG A 172 8.58 -8.60 -8.12
CA ARG A 172 9.42 -9.20 -9.17
C ARG A 172 9.47 -8.33 -10.44
N ARG A 173 8.33 -7.83 -10.92
CA ARG A 173 8.28 -6.97 -12.10
C ARG A 173 9.12 -5.70 -11.92
N VAL A 174 9.01 -5.04 -10.76
CA VAL A 174 9.79 -3.83 -10.45
C VAL A 174 11.29 -4.15 -10.39
N THR A 175 11.69 -5.30 -9.84
CA THR A 175 13.11 -5.70 -9.84
C THR A 175 13.66 -5.96 -11.24
N GLU A 176 12.87 -6.59 -12.12
CA GLU A 176 13.25 -6.82 -13.52
C GLU A 176 13.35 -5.50 -14.31
N GLU A 177 12.39 -4.59 -14.12
CA GLU A 177 12.41 -3.25 -14.72
C GLU A 177 13.63 -2.44 -14.26
N ARG A 178 13.97 -2.52 -12.98
CA ARG A 178 15.16 -1.88 -12.43
C ARG A 178 16.44 -2.46 -13.01
N GLN A 179 16.55 -3.79 -13.08
CA GLN A 179 17.72 -4.43 -13.68
C GLN A 179 17.87 -4.01 -15.15
N ALA A 180 16.76 -3.95 -15.91
CA ALA A 180 16.76 -3.46 -17.28
C ALA A 180 17.14 -1.97 -17.39
N ALA A 181 16.80 -1.14 -16.40
CA ALA A 181 17.22 0.25 -16.32
C ALA A 181 18.71 0.39 -15.97
N GLU A 182 19.22 -0.41 -15.03
CA GLU A 182 20.65 -0.45 -14.66
C GLU A 182 21.49 -0.92 -15.86
N GLU A 183 21.02 -1.91 -16.63
CA GLU A 183 21.64 -2.33 -17.88
C GLU A 183 21.67 -1.22 -18.95
N GLN A 184 20.64 -0.36 -18.99
CA GLN A 184 20.61 0.81 -19.86
C GLN A 184 21.51 1.95 -19.39
N GLU A 185 21.81 2.04 -18.09
CA GLU A 185 22.73 3.03 -17.54
C GLU A 185 24.21 2.67 -17.75
N LEU A 186 24.54 1.38 -17.92
CA LEU A 186 25.93 0.93 -18.09
C LEU A 186 26.68 1.68 -19.22
N PRO A 187 26.14 1.83 -20.45
CA PRO A 187 26.80 2.58 -21.51
C PRO A 187 27.01 4.06 -21.17
N LEU A 188 26.07 4.67 -20.43
CA LEU A 188 26.19 6.07 -20.00
C LEU A 188 27.30 6.24 -18.98
N ARG A 189 27.46 5.28 -18.05
CA ARG A 189 28.55 5.30 -17.06
C ARG A 189 29.91 5.11 -17.72
N GLU A 190 30.00 4.19 -18.67
CA GLU A 190 31.22 4.00 -19.47
C GLU A 190 31.56 5.25 -20.28
N TRP A 191 30.56 5.91 -20.86
CA TRP A 191 30.75 7.18 -21.58
C TRP A 191 31.21 8.32 -20.65
N VAL A 192 30.57 8.50 -19.49
CA VAL A 192 30.98 9.52 -18.51
C VAL A 192 32.42 9.29 -18.06
N LYS A 193 32.78 8.04 -17.74
CA LYS A 193 34.16 7.67 -17.38
C LYS A 193 35.14 7.96 -18.51
N HIS A 194 34.78 7.65 -19.75
CA HIS A 194 35.60 7.97 -20.92
C HIS A 194 35.84 9.49 -21.07
N ILE A 195 34.80 10.31 -20.85
CA ILE A 195 34.93 11.77 -20.89
C ILE A 195 35.80 12.28 -19.74
N GLU A 196 35.68 11.73 -18.53
CA GLU A 196 36.56 12.06 -17.41
C GLU A 196 38.03 11.74 -17.71
N ASP A 197 38.31 10.58 -18.31
CA ASP A 197 39.65 10.18 -18.75
C ASP A 197 40.19 11.12 -19.83
N GLN A 198 39.35 11.57 -20.77
CA GLN A 198 39.75 12.57 -21.77
C GLN A 198 40.05 13.94 -21.15
N VAL A 199 39.21 14.41 -20.22
CA VAL A 199 39.40 15.70 -19.55
C VAL A 199 40.66 15.69 -18.68
N THR A 200 40.93 14.60 -17.97
CA THR A 200 42.16 14.45 -17.18
C THR A 200 43.40 14.42 -18.06
N THR A 201 43.36 13.70 -19.18
CA THR A 201 44.44 13.71 -20.19
C THR A 201 44.69 15.12 -20.73
N ALA A 202 43.63 15.85 -21.11
CA ALA A 202 43.74 17.22 -21.60
C ALA A 202 44.32 18.19 -20.55
N ARG A 203 43.96 18.01 -19.27
CA ARG A 203 44.53 18.80 -18.16
C ARG A 203 46.03 18.53 -17.97
N LEU A 204 46.46 17.27 -18.06
CA LEU A 204 47.87 16.90 -17.99
C LEU A 204 48.67 17.48 -19.16
N GLU A 205 48.13 17.43 -20.38
CA GLU A 205 48.76 18.06 -21.55
C GLU A 205 48.85 19.57 -21.41
N ASN A 206 47.80 20.24 -20.91
CA ASN A 206 47.81 21.68 -20.69
C ASN A 206 48.86 22.07 -19.61
N ALA A 207 48.97 21.31 -18.53
CA ALA A 207 50.01 21.50 -17.53
C ALA A 207 51.42 21.35 -18.13
N ARG A 208 51.63 20.35 -19.00
CA ARG A 208 52.89 20.14 -19.71
C ARG A 208 53.22 21.29 -20.67
N LEU A 209 52.23 21.76 -21.44
CA LEU A 209 52.40 22.89 -22.36
C LEU A 209 52.69 24.18 -21.59
N SER A 210 52.01 24.41 -20.47
CA SER A 210 52.23 25.57 -19.59
C SER A 210 53.66 25.55 -19.01
N SER A 211 54.14 24.39 -18.56
CA SER A 211 55.53 24.21 -18.13
C SER A 211 56.52 24.50 -19.25
N SER A 212 56.30 23.94 -20.45
CA SER A 212 57.15 24.20 -21.61
C SER A 212 57.16 25.67 -22.05
N LEU A 213 56.04 26.37 -21.92
CA LEU A 213 55.94 27.80 -22.23
C LEU A 213 56.69 28.63 -21.19
N SER A 214 56.57 28.28 -19.90
CA SER A 214 57.28 28.94 -18.82
C SER A 214 58.80 28.79 -18.95
N SER A 215 59.29 27.60 -19.34
CA SER A 215 60.73 27.37 -19.56
C SER A 215 61.25 28.11 -20.79
N ALA A 216 60.47 28.17 -21.87
CA ALA A 216 60.80 28.95 -23.06
C ALA A 216 60.85 30.47 -22.78
N LEU A 217 59.91 30.98 -21.97
CA LEU A 217 59.92 32.38 -21.53
C LEU A 217 61.10 32.68 -20.61
N ALA A 218 61.44 31.79 -19.67
CA ALA A 218 62.62 31.92 -18.83
C ALA A 218 63.92 31.92 -19.66
N PHE A 219 64.02 31.03 -20.65
CA PHE A 219 65.14 31.01 -21.59
C PHE A 219 65.23 32.32 -22.38
N ARG A 220 64.10 32.83 -22.89
CA ARG A 220 64.07 34.13 -23.57
C ARG A 220 64.50 35.28 -22.65
N ALA A 221 64.08 35.27 -21.38
CA ALA A 221 64.49 36.25 -20.39
C ALA A 221 66.01 36.19 -20.14
N SER A 222 66.61 34.99 -20.15
CA SER A 222 68.06 34.83 -20.00
C SER A 222 68.89 35.28 -21.22
N LEU A 223 68.26 35.33 -22.41
CA LEU A 223 68.90 35.79 -23.64
C LEU A 223 68.82 37.31 -23.81
N LEU A 224 67.96 38.00 -23.06
CA LEU A 224 67.98 39.46 -23.00
C LEU A 224 69.25 39.86 -22.22
N PRO A 225 70.23 40.52 -22.88
CA PRO A 225 71.43 40.98 -22.18
C PRO A 225 71.02 41.91 -21.05
N ASP A 226 71.67 41.77 -19.89
CA ASP A 226 71.54 42.72 -18.80
C ASP A 226 71.98 44.10 -19.37
N GLU A 227 71.04 45.01 -19.61
CA GLU A 227 71.23 46.31 -20.30
C GLU A 227 72.15 47.29 -19.52
N GLY A 228 72.97 46.77 -18.62
CA GLY A 228 73.92 47.52 -17.81
C GLY A 228 74.85 48.36 -18.66
N HIS A 229 75.63 47.79 -19.59
CA HIS A 229 76.63 48.57 -20.34
C HIS A 229 77.05 47.88 -21.65
N THR A 230 76.51 48.30 -22.81
CA THR A 230 77.25 48.15 -24.08
C THR A 230 77.05 49.33 -25.04
N PRO A 231 78.12 49.73 -25.76
CA PRO A 231 78.20 50.97 -26.52
C PRO A 231 77.47 50.90 -27.87
N ALA A 232 76.92 52.05 -28.26
CA ALA A 232 76.21 52.29 -29.50
C ALA A 232 77.00 51.83 -30.74
N GLY A 233 76.48 50.86 -31.51
CA GLY A 233 77.02 50.62 -32.85
C GLY A 233 76.63 49.35 -33.61
N ALA A 234 76.03 48.31 -33.00
CA ALA A 234 75.86 47.02 -33.68
C ALA A 234 74.51 46.29 -33.45
N GLU A 235 73.40 47.01 -33.26
CA GLU A 235 72.11 46.42 -32.85
C GLU A 235 71.14 46.00 -33.97
N THR A 236 71.39 46.33 -35.24
CA THR A 236 70.38 46.15 -36.29
C THR A 236 70.16 44.70 -36.76
N GLY A 237 71.07 43.76 -36.42
CA GLY A 237 70.97 42.37 -36.86
C GLY A 237 70.10 41.45 -35.99
N ALA A 238 70.17 41.60 -34.66
CA ALA A 238 69.49 40.70 -33.70
C ALA A 238 67.96 40.84 -33.76
N HIS A 239 67.47 42.05 -34.08
CA HIS A 239 66.05 42.35 -34.16
C HIS A 239 65.35 41.61 -35.33
N ILE A 240 66.07 41.31 -36.43
CA ILE A 240 65.49 40.64 -37.60
C ILE A 240 65.21 39.16 -37.30
N GLN A 241 66.14 38.46 -36.63
CA GLN A 241 65.93 37.05 -36.27
C GLN A 241 64.78 36.88 -35.26
N GLN A 242 64.66 37.78 -34.29
CA GLN A 242 63.58 37.72 -33.30
C GLN A 242 62.20 37.97 -33.94
N VAL A 243 62.11 38.90 -34.89
CA VAL A 243 60.87 39.15 -35.65
C VAL A 243 60.52 37.95 -36.54
N CYS A 244 61.49 37.36 -37.24
CA CYS A 244 61.27 36.15 -38.05
C CYS A 244 60.78 34.97 -37.20
N TRP A 245 61.39 34.74 -36.03
CA TRP A 245 60.97 33.69 -35.10
C TRP A 245 59.55 33.92 -34.57
N LEU A 246 59.20 35.16 -34.15
CA LEU A 246 57.85 35.50 -33.70
C LEU A 246 56.80 35.29 -34.80
N ARG A 247 57.13 35.62 -36.05
CA ARG A 247 56.23 35.43 -37.19
C ARG A 247 55.97 33.96 -37.47
N GLU A 248 57.01 33.13 -37.41
CA GLU A 248 56.89 31.69 -37.61
C GLU A 248 56.12 31.03 -36.46
N HIS A 249 56.39 31.43 -35.22
CA HIS A 249 55.63 30.97 -34.06
C HIS A 249 54.15 31.35 -34.16
N GLN A 250 53.83 32.57 -34.60
CA GLN A 250 52.45 33.00 -34.82
C GLN A 250 51.76 32.14 -35.89
N ARG A 251 52.44 31.80 -36.99
CA ARG A 251 51.91 30.89 -38.02
C ARG A 251 51.64 29.49 -37.48
N GLN A 252 52.53 28.96 -36.65
CA GLN A 252 52.34 27.66 -36.01
C GLN A 252 51.16 27.67 -35.05
N CYS A 253 50.98 28.74 -34.27
CA CYS A 253 49.82 28.91 -33.40
C CYS A 253 48.50 28.98 -34.19
N THR A 254 48.46 29.74 -35.30
CA THR A 254 47.26 29.82 -36.14
C THR A 254 46.93 28.47 -36.78
N SER A 255 47.93 27.75 -37.27
CA SER A 255 47.74 26.42 -37.86
C SER A 255 47.22 25.39 -36.84
N ARG A 256 47.79 25.37 -35.61
CA ARG A 256 47.28 24.50 -34.53
C ARG A 256 45.86 24.86 -34.12
N LYS A 257 45.51 26.15 -34.08
CA LYS A 257 44.15 26.61 -33.76
C LYS A 257 43.14 26.16 -34.81
N GLU A 258 43.49 26.22 -36.10
CA GLU A 258 42.62 25.72 -37.17
C GLU A 258 42.44 24.21 -37.08
N LYS A 259 43.51 23.46 -36.82
CA LYS A 259 43.45 22.00 -36.63
C LYS A 259 42.52 21.60 -35.48
N LEU A 260 42.63 22.28 -34.33
CA LEU A 260 41.75 22.05 -33.18
C LEU A 260 40.28 22.36 -33.49
N LYS A 261 39.99 23.42 -34.26
CA LYS A 261 38.61 23.72 -34.70
C LYS A 261 38.04 22.61 -35.56
N GLU A 262 38.84 22.06 -36.47
CA GLU A 262 38.41 20.95 -37.34
C GLU A 262 38.12 19.68 -36.54
N GLU A 263 38.94 19.39 -35.52
CA GLU A 263 38.76 18.25 -34.61
C GLU A 263 37.50 18.39 -33.74
N ILE A 264 37.25 19.58 -33.18
CA ILE A 264 36.01 19.87 -32.45
C ILE A 264 34.78 19.69 -33.36
N ALA A 265 34.82 20.23 -34.57
CA ALA A 265 33.73 20.07 -35.54
C ALA A 265 33.55 18.62 -36.01
N ALA A 266 34.60 17.79 -35.97
CA ALA A 266 34.49 16.36 -36.24
C ALA A 266 33.84 15.61 -35.06
N GLU A 267 34.14 15.98 -33.81
CA GLU A 267 33.48 15.42 -32.63
C GLU A 267 32.01 15.82 -32.51
N GLU A 268 31.66 17.08 -32.78
CA GLU A 268 30.25 17.50 -32.81
C GLU A 268 29.44 16.66 -33.81
N ARG A 269 30.03 16.37 -34.99
CA ARG A 269 29.41 15.49 -35.99
C ARG A 269 29.25 14.05 -35.51
N ARG A 270 30.21 13.50 -34.75
CA ARG A 270 30.10 12.16 -34.13
C ARG A 270 29.01 12.13 -33.07
N ARG A 271 28.95 13.13 -32.19
CA ARG A 271 27.89 13.24 -31.18
C ARG A 271 26.50 13.29 -31.82
N ASP A 272 26.34 14.08 -32.87
CA ASP A 272 25.08 14.19 -33.58
C ASP A 272 24.68 12.94 -34.36
N SER A 273 25.64 12.09 -34.78
CA SER A 273 25.32 10.78 -35.35
C SER A 273 24.86 9.81 -34.27
N PHE A 274 25.56 9.75 -33.14
CA PHE A 274 25.18 8.93 -32.00
C PHE A 274 23.79 9.26 -31.47
N LEU A 275 23.46 10.55 -31.32
CA LEU A 275 22.14 10.98 -30.88
C LEU A 275 21.04 10.61 -31.89
N ARG A 276 21.34 10.68 -33.20
CA ARG A 276 20.40 10.24 -34.24
C ARG A 276 20.18 8.73 -34.21
N ASP A 277 21.22 7.95 -33.98
CA ASP A 277 21.11 6.48 -33.92
C ASP A 277 20.41 6.01 -32.65
N ALA A 278 20.67 6.67 -31.51
CA ALA A 278 19.91 6.46 -30.27
C ALA A 278 18.43 6.80 -30.46
N GLY A 279 18.11 7.92 -31.12
CA GLY A 279 16.75 8.31 -31.45
C GLY A 279 16.03 7.29 -32.36
N ARG A 280 16.72 6.76 -33.38
CA ARG A 280 16.18 5.71 -34.25
C ARG A 280 15.90 4.41 -33.49
N SER A 281 16.79 4.03 -32.58
CA SER A 281 16.64 2.83 -31.75
C SER A 281 15.46 2.96 -30.77
N ALA A 282 15.24 4.15 -30.21
CA ALA A 282 14.09 4.46 -29.37
C ALA A 282 12.75 4.42 -30.13
N VAL A 283 12.74 4.85 -31.40
CA VAL A 283 11.55 4.78 -32.27
C VAL A 283 11.25 3.33 -32.68
N PHE A 284 12.26 2.52 -32.98
CA PHE A 284 12.05 1.13 -33.40
C PHE A 284 11.49 0.25 -32.26
N ARG A 285 11.87 0.51 -30.99
CA ARG A 285 11.29 -0.16 -29.81
C ARG A 285 9.86 0.28 -29.47
N ARG A 286 9.36 1.38 -30.04
CA ARG A 286 7.96 1.82 -29.88
C ARG A 286 7.02 1.24 -30.93
N SER A 287 7.51 0.42 -31.86
CA SER A 287 6.61 -0.39 -32.68
C SER A 287 5.89 -1.36 -31.74
N PRO A 288 4.55 -1.28 -31.60
CA PRO A 288 3.83 -2.17 -30.70
C PRO A 288 4.12 -3.59 -31.18
N ALA A 289 4.78 -4.38 -30.32
CA ALA A 289 4.84 -5.82 -30.51
C ALA A 289 3.40 -6.26 -30.73
N ALA A 290 3.09 -6.70 -31.96
CA ALA A 290 1.83 -7.32 -32.28
C ALA A 290 1.58 -8.35 -31.18
N SER A 291 0.47 -8.18 -30.46
CA SER A 291 0.12 -9.03 -29.33
C SER A 291 0.24 -10.49 -29.78
N PRO A 292 1.05 -11.33 -29.12
CA PRO A 292 1.00 -12.75 -29.38
C PRO A 292 -0.41 -13.21 -29.03
N ASP A 293 -1.09 -13.76 -30.02
CA ASP A 293 -2.45 -14.27 -29.95
C ASP A 293 -2.60 -15.18 -28.72
N ARG A 294 -3.45 -14.76 -27.79
CA ARG A 294 -3.69 -15.40 -26.49
C ARG A 294 -4.66 -16.58 -26.66
N SER A 295 -4.40 -17.48 -27.62
CA SER A 295 -5.36 -18.52 -28.05
C SER A 295 -4.88 -19.97 -27.88
N TYR A 296 -3.87 -20.27 -27.05
CA TYR A 296 -3.36 -21.66 -26.91
C TYR A 296 -3.13 -22.19 -25.49
N LEU A 297 -3.73 -21.62 -24.43
CA LEU A 297 -3.55 -22.11 -23.06
C LEU A 297 -4.82 -22.60 -22.34
N THR A 298 -5.71 -23.33 -23.03
CA THR A 298 -6.83 -24.04 -22.37
C THR A 298 -6.94 -25.54 -22.68
N SER A 299 -5.93 -26.17 -23.28
CA SER A 299 -6.08 -27.55 -23.78
C SER A 299 -5.13 -28.60 -23.17
N SER A 300 -4.57 -28.39 -21.97
CA SER A 300 -3.73 -29.43 -21.36
C SER A 300 -3.68 -29.38 -19.84
N LEU A 301 -4.77 -29.79 -19.18
CA LEU A 301 -4.79 -30.24 -17.79
C LEU A 301 -5.99 -31.17 -17.59
N ARG A 302 -5.91 -32.36 -18.18
CA ARG A 302 -6.89 -33.44 -17.95
C ARG A 302 -6.20 -34.80 -18.06
N SER A 303 -5.43 -35.17 -17.03
CA SER A 303 -5.14 -36.59 -16.73
C SER A 303 -4.41 -36.72 -15.40
N LEU A 304 -5.14 -36.99 -14.31
CA LEU A 304 -4.65 -37.77 -13.16
C LEU A 304 -5.85 -38.57 -12.58
N PRO A 305 -5.60 -39.76 -12.01
CA PRO A 305 -6.55 -40.88 -11.99
C PRO A 305 -7.58 -40.81 -10.85
N PRO A 306 -8.73 -41.51 -10.98
CA PRO A 306 -9.72 -41.59 -9.91
C PRO A 306 -9.27 -42.56 -8.80
N THR A 307 -9.39 -42.13 -7.55
CA THR A 307 -9.39 -43.02 -6.39
C THR A 307 -10.74 -43.76 -6.28
N PRO A 308 -10.75 -44.98 -5.72
CA PRO A 308 -11.93 -45.85 -5.75
C PRO A 308 -12.68 -45.73 -4.43
N PHE A 309 -13.88 -45.15 -4.39
CA PHE A 309 -14.94 -45.49 -3.42
C PHE A 309 -16.18 -44.65 -3.74
N GLU A 310 -17.16 -45.23 -4.41
CA GLU A 310 -18.50 -45.44 -3.85
C GLU A 310 -19.45 -45.98 -4.92
N LYS A 311 -20.07 -47.11 -4.57
CA LYS A 311 -21.05 -47.82 -5.38
C LYS A 311 -22.40 -47.12 -5.28
N PHE A 312 -23.02 -46.98 -6.45
CA PHE A 312 -24.45 -47.02 -6.72
C PHE A 312 -25.33 -47.60 -5.60
N HIS A 313 -26.39 -46.88 -5.24
CA HIS A 313 -27.75 -47.31 -5.55
C HIS A 313 -28.67 -46.10 -5.78
N SER A 314 -29.10 -45.97 -7.04
CA SER A 314 -30.20 -45.12 -7.50
C SER A 314 -31.53 -45.86 -7.33
N LEU A 315 -32.52 -45.22 -6.72
CA LEU A 315 -33.97 -45.39 -6.90
C LEU A 315 -34.56 -44.12 -6.25
N GLY A 316 -35.38 -43.25 -6.83
CA GLY A 316 -36.27 -43.28 -7.99
C GLY A 316 -37.40 -42.28 -7.65
N ALA A 317 -38.09 -41.79 -8.69
CA ALA A 317 -39.36 -41.07 -8.65
C ALA A 317 -39.37 -39.55 -8.34
N ALA A 318 -39.61 -38.78 -9.40
CA ALA A 318 -40.40 -37.54 -9.38
C ALA A 318 -41.84 -37.86 -8.90
N PRO A 319 -42.62 -36.92 -8.32
CA PRO A 319 -43.40 -36.01 -9.18
C PRO A 319 -43.82 -34.63 -8.59
N LYS A 320 -44.18 -33.73 -9.53
CA LYS A 320 -45.30 -32.75 -9.53
C LYS A 320 -45.32 -31.55 -8.56
N ASP A 321 -45.44 -30.38 -9.20
CA ASP A 321 -46.03 -29.14 -8.71
C ASP A 321 -47.35 -29.35 -7.94
N PRO A 322 -47.67 -28.42 -7.03
CA PRO A 322 -48.91 -27.67 -7.26
C PRO A 322 -48.87 -26.18 -6.86
N LYS A 323 -49.43 -25.37 -7.78
CA LYS A 323 -50.45 -24.33 -7.59
C LYS A 323 -50.38 -23.37 -6.38
N ASP A 324 -50.41 -22.09 -6.75
CA ASP A 324 -50.95 -20.96 -5.98
C ASP A 324 -52.24 -21.29 -5.21
N PRO A 325 -52.46 -20.55 -4.11
CA PRO A 325 -53.71 -19.81 -4.05
C PRO A 325 -53.54 -18.35 -3.65
N LYS A 326 -54.37 -17.56 -4.31
CA LYS A 326 -54.75 -16.18 -4.04
C LYS A 326 -55.54 -16.02 -2.74
N ASP A 327 -55.43 -14.79 -2.24
CA ASP A 327 -56.45 -13.93 -1.60
C ASP A 327 -56.80 -14.08 -0.11
N GLN A 328 -56.99 -12.87 0.45
CA GLN A 328 -57.61 -12.45 1.72
C GLN A 328 -56.60 -12.33 2.88
N GLY A 329 -56.43 -11.19 3.58
CA GLY A 329 -57.23 -9.98 3.71
C GLY A 329 -57.13 -9.50 5.18
N HIS A 330 -57.31 -8.20 5.41
CA HIS A 330 -57.36 -7.46 6.70
C HIS A 330 -56.01 -6.94 7.25
N GLN A 331 -55.79 -5.61 7.21
CA GLN A 331 -56.07 -4.60 8.27
C GLN A 331 -55.18 -4.83 9.50
N GLY A 332 -54.41 -3.90 10.04
CA GLY A 332 -54.37 -2.44 10.05
C GLY A 332 -53.63 -2.05 11.35
N LEU A 333 -53.36 -0.75 11.56
CA LEU A 333 -52.54 -0.12 12.61
C LEU A 333 -51.05 -0.05 12.20
N GLY A 334 -50.46 1.09 11.85
CA GLY A 334 -50.74 2.45 12.29
C GLY A 334 -49.74 2.81 13.37
N GLU A 335 -48.55 3.26 12.95
CA GLU A 335 -47.69 4.11 13.77
C GLU A 335 -46.93 5.05 12.84
N GLU A 336 -47.28 6.33 12.97
CA GLU A 336 -46.66 7.48 12.35
C GLU A 336 -45.27 7.70 12.96
N SER A 337 -44.26 7.90 12.12
CA SER A 337 -43.15 8.79 12.43
C SER A 337 -42.66 9.40 11.12
N GLU A 338 -43.01 10.66 10.96
CA GLU A 338 -42.52 11.58 9.94
C GLU A 338 -41.04 11.90 10.17
N ASP A 339 -40.43 12.47 9.13
CA ASP A 339 -39.17 13.22 9.09
C ASP A 339 -37.88 12.36 9.05
N GLU A 340 -36.95 12.51 8.10
CA GLU A 340 -36.60 13.65 7.27
C GLU A 340 -35.75 13.18 6.07
N ASP A 341 -35.95 13.84 4.93
CA ASP A 341 -35.29 13.63 3.64
C ASP A 341 -33.75 13.73 3.67
N HIS A 342 -33.07 12.78 3.03
CA HIS A 342 -31.72 13.01 2.49
C HIS A 342 -31.44 12.14 1.24
N ASP A 343 -32.21 12.40 0.19
CA ASP A 343 -31.86 12.00 -1.19
C ASP A 343 -30.75 12.91 -1.74
N TYR A 344 -29.49 12.46 -1.71
CA TYR A 344 -28.39 13.19 -2.39
C TYR A 344 -27.32 12.33 -3.07
N TRP A 345 -27.54 11.04 -3.33
CA TRP A 345 -26.53 10.23 -4.06
C TRP A 345 -27.14 9.23 -5.05
N LYS A 346 -27.86 9.75 -6.05
CA LYS A 346 -28.20 8.97 -7.24
C LYS A 346 -28.10 9.83 -8.50
N SER A 347 -26.92 9.81 -9.11
CA SER A 347 -26.74 10.22 -10.52
C SER A 347 -25.55 9.46 -11.11
N ASP A 348 -25.90 8.45 -11.91
CA ASP A 348 -25.26 7.99 -13.14
C ASP A 348 -23.82 8.45 -13.42
N TRP A 349 -22.87 7.53 -13.21
CA TRP A 349 -21.64 7.49 -14.00
C TRP A 349 -21.71 6.31 -14.96
N HIS A 350 -22.31 6.57 -16.11
CA HIS A 350 -22.18 5.69 -17.27
C HIS A 350 -20.72 5.70 -17.76
N GLU A 351 -20.23 4.49 -18.04
CA GLU A 351 -18.93 4.19 -18.65
C GLU A 351 -18.57 5.11 -19.83
N SER A 352 -17.38 5.71 -19.77
CA SER A 352 -16.65 6.18 -20.96
C SER A 352 -15.16 6.23 -20.62
N GLY A 353 -14.53 5.05 -20.64
CA GLY A 353 -13.10 4.87 -20.39
C GLY A 353 -12.24 5.23 -21.60
N MET A 354 -11.51 6.34 -21.49
CA MET A 354 -10.11 6.56 -21.93
C MET A 354 -9.71 7.99 -21.50
N PRO A 355 -8.50 8.23 -20.96
CA PRO A 355 -7.48 8.77 -21.87
C PRO A 355 -6.01 8.44 -21.57
N LYS A 356 -5.25 8.65 -22.65
CA LYS A 356 -3.82 8.53 -22.88
C LYS A 356 -2.95 9.56 -22.14
N LYS A 357 -1.70 9.11 -21.92
CA LYS A 357 -0.42 9.79 -21.65
C LYS A 357 -0.39 11.33 -21.67
N ARG A 358 0.12 11.91 -20.57
CA ARG A 358 0.19 13.35 -20.26
C ARG A 358 1.60 13.92 -20.47
N GLU A 359 1.65 15.07 -21.13
CA GLU A 359 2.79 16.00 -21.26
C GLU A 359 2.27 17.46 -20.99
N PRO A 360 3.10 18.53 -20.92
CA PRO A 360 2.93 19.65 -19.98
C PRO A 360 1.72 20.60 -20.21
N ARG A 361 1.18 21.12 -19.09
CA ARG A 361 -0.24 21.42 -18.84
C ARG A 361 -0.81 22.79 -19.29
N ASN A 362 -0.02 23.78 -19.67
CA ASN A 362 -0.58 25.12 -19.97
C ASN A 362 -1.25 25.20 -21.37
N SER A 363 -0.72 24.47 -22.35
CA SER A 363 -1.33 24.30 -23.66
C SER A 363 -2.57 23.39 -23.60
N LEU A 364 -2.62 22.46 -22.64
CA LEU A 364 -3.75 21.54 -22.42
C LEU A 364 -5.01 22.25 -21.89
N ALA A 365 -4.89 23.23 -20.99
CA ALA A 365 -6.06 23.98 -20.53
C ALA A 365 -6.75 24.72 -21.70
N LEU A 366 -5.96 25.23 -22.64
CA LEU A 366 -6.43 25.91 -23.84
C LEU A 366 -6.98 24.91 -24.89
N LEU A 367 -6.35 23.74 -25.03
CA LEU A 367 -6.76 22.67 -25.96
C LEU A 367 -8.00 21.89 -25.50
N PHE A 368 -8.18 21.67 -24.19
CA PHE A 368 -9.27 20.83 -23.66
C PHE A 368 -10.39 21.62 -22.98
N GLY A 369 -10.10 22.81 -22.45
CA GLY A 369 -11.09 23.65 -21.75
C GLY A 369 -11.51 24.92 -22.50
N GLY A 370 -10.87 25.23 -23.64
CA GLY A 370 -11.11 26.44 -24.41
C GLY A 370 -10.93 27.74 -23.61
N MET A 371 -11.60 28.81 -24.05
CA MET A 371 -11.62 30.10 -23.33
C MET A 371 -12.14 30.01 -21.87
N PRO A 372 -13.13 29.15 -21.53
CA PRO A 372 -13.55 28.96 -20.14
C PRO A 372 -12.43 28.44 -19.22
N GLY A 373 -11.62 27.47 -19.68
CA GLY A 373 -10.48 26.97 -18.92
C GLY A 373 -9.41 28.04 -18.69
N LEU A 374 -9.14 28.87 -19.70
CA LEU A 374 -8.23 30.01 -19.57
C LEU A 374 -8.74 31.05 -18.56
N LYS A 375 -10.06 31.33 -18.57
CA LYS A 375 -10.70 32.24 -17.61
C LYS A 375 -10.61 31.70 -16.18
N GLN A 376 -10.66 30.38 -16.00
CA GLN A 376 -10.48 29.74 -14.69
C GLN A 376 -9.03 29.81 -14.20
N CYS A 377 -8.03 29.73 -15.10
CA CYS A 377 -6.62 29.97 -14.74
C CYS A 377 -6.34 31.41 -14.31
N TRP A 378 -7.15 32.36 -14.78
CA TRP A 378 -7.06 33.79 -14.46
C TRP A 378 -8.00 34.24 -13.34
N ASP A 379 -8.50 33.30 -12.53
CA ASP A 379 -9.30 33.66 -11.36
C ASP A 379 -8.47 34.57 -10.42
N PRO A 380 -8.94 35.79 -10.12
CA PRO A 380 -8.20 36.74 -9.30
C PRO A 380 -7.98 36.24 -7.86
N VAL A 381 -8.76 35.27 -7.37
CA VAL A 381 -8.65 34.78 -6.00
C VAL A 381 -7.37 33.95 -5.79
N PRO A 382 -7.11 32.85 -6.54
CA PRO A 382 -5.83 32.15 -6.51
C PRO A 382 -4.65 33.06 -6.83
N LEU A 383 -4.81 33.96 -7.81
CA LEU A 383 -3.73 34.83 -8.27
C LEU A 383 -3.27 35.80 -7.18
N LYS A 384 -4.19 36.35 -6.37
CA LYS A 384 -3.83 37.16 -5.19
C LYS A 384 -3.07 36.36 -4.14
N VAL A 385 -3.49 35.12 -3.87
CA VAL A 385 -2.83 34.25 -2.89
C VAL A 385 -1.42 33.86 -3.35
N PHE A 386 -1.27 33.40 -4.60
CA PHE A 386 0.04 33.04 -5.14
C PHE A 386 0.94 34.26 -5.32
N SER A 387 0.40 35.42 -5.65
CA SER A 387 1.16 36.67 -5.70
C SER A 387 1.71 37.04 -4.32
N ALA A 388 0.90 36.92 -3.25
CA ALA A 388 1.38 37.12 -1.89
C ALA A 388 2.50 36.13 -1.51
N ILE A 389 2.34 34.85 -1.85
CA ILE A 389 3.38 33.83 -1.63
C ILE A 389 4.67 34.17 -2.42
N ALA A 390 4.54 34.63 -3.65
CA ALA A 390 5.67 35.03 -4.48
C ALA A 390 6.44 36.23 -3.89
N VAL A 391 5.74 37.20 -3.30
CA VAL A 391 6.39 38.34 -2.60
C VAL A 391 7.19 37.84 -1.40
N VAL A 392 6.64 36.91 -0.61
CA VAL A 392 7.36 36.34 0.54
C VAL A 392 8.56 35.50 0.08
N TYR A 393 8.45 34.78 -1.04
CA TYR A 393 9.60 34.09 -1.65
C TYR A 393 10.69 35.07 -2.10
N ALA A 394 10.33 36.13 -2.82
CA ALA A 394 11.28 37.15 -3.25
C ALA A 394 11.99 37.81 -2.04
N PHE A 395 11.28 37.99 -0.93
CA PHE A 395 11.89 38.46 0.31
C PHE A 395 12.86 37.44 0.90
N GLY A 396 12.51 36.14 0.86
CA GLY A 396 13.43 35.05 1.21
C GLY A 396 14.71 35.06 0.37
N ASP A 397 14.59 35.23 -0.95
CA ASP A 397 15.74 35.29 -1.86
C ASP A 397 16.62 36.53 -1.60
N PHE A 398 16.00 37.67 -1.25
CA PHE A 398 16.73 38.86 -0.82
C PHE A 398 17.55 38.60 0.46
N LEU A 399 16.96 37.93 1.45
CA LEU A 399 17.67 37.54 2.68
C LEU A 399 18.83 36.57 2.39
N GLU A 400 18.66 35.68 1.43
CA GLU A 400 19.73 34.79 0.95
C GLU A 400 20.92 35.58 0.40
N MET A 401 20.68 36.54 -0.50
CA MET A 401 21.76 37.39 -1.04
C MET A 401 22.49 38.17 0.06
N GLN A 402 21.77 38.70 1.05
CA GLN A 402 22.37 39.41 2.18
C GLN A 402 23.19 38.47 3.08
N SER A 403 22.69 37.25 3.32
CA SER A 403 23.39 36.27 4.16
C SER A 403 24.69 35.77 3.53
N MET A 404 24.74 35.58 2.21
CA MET A 404 25.95 35.19 1.48
C MET A 404 27.03 36.29 1.50
N ALA A 405 26.65 37.56 1.66
CA ALA A 405 27.60 38.67 1.76
C ALA A 405 28.31 38.71 3.13
N VAL A 406 27.70 38.17 4.18
CA VAL A 406 28.17 38.29 5.56
C VAL A 406 28.76 36.99 6.10
N MET A 407 28.40 35.84 5.52
CA MET A 407 28.69 34.54 6.09
C MET A 407 29.40 33.61 5.11
N GLY A 408 30.34 32.80 5.63
CA GLY A 408 31.06 31.81 4.85
C GLY A 408 30.14 30.72 4.28
N GLY A 409 30.50 30.20 3.10
CA GLY A 409 29.70 29.19 2.40
C GLY A 409 29.46 27.91 3.20
N ALA A 410 30.39 27.51 4.06
CA ALA A 410 30.23 26.38 4.97
C ALA A 410 29.08 26.65 5.96
N ALA A 411 29.25 27.65 6.85
CA ALA A 411 28.24 28.13 7.81
C ALA A 411 26.84 28.30 7.20
N TYR A 412 26.78 28.76 5.95
CA TYR A 412 25.54 28.89 5.18
C TYR A 412 24.84 27.56 4.88
N GLN A 413 25.56 26.56 4.38
CA GLN A 413 24.98 25.24 4.06
C GLN A 413 24.36 24.57 5.28
N ILE A 414 24.92 24.82 6.44
CA ILE A 414 24.55 24.17 7.70
C ILE A 414 23.28 24.78 8.26
N LEU A 415 23.22 26.10 8.24
CA LEU A 415 21.99 26.80 8.62
C LEU A 415 20.86 26.49 7.64
N LEU A 416 21.17 26.20 6.37
CA LEU A 416 20.18 25.71 5.41
C LEU A 416 19.55 24.37 5.82
N GLN A 417 20.30 23.53 6.53
CA GLN A 417 19.81 22.23 6.98
C GLN A 417 18.82 22.31 8.14
N SER A 418 18.83 23.43 8.90
CA SER A 418 17.81 23.71 9.93
C SER A 418 16.40 23.82 9.35
N LYS A 419 16.26 23.91 8.01
CA LYS A 419 14.99 23.90 7.28
C LYS A 419 14.06 22.77 7.71
N LEU A 420 14.56 21.57 7.97
CA LEU A 420 13.70 20.45 8.37
C LEU A 420 13.02 20.69 9.72
N LEU A 421 13.78 21.21 10.68
CA LEU A 421 13.29 21.52 12.03
C LEU A 421 12.27 22.66 11.99
N VAL A 422 12.59 23.72 11.25
CA VAL A 422 11.69 24.86 11.08
C VAL A 422 10.42 24.47 10.31
N THR A 423 10.52 23.62 9.28
CA THR A 423 9.35 23.13 8.52
C THR A 423 8.44 22.30 9.42
N ALA A 424 8.99 21.38 10.22
CA ALA A 424 8.21 20.57 11.16
C ALA A 424 7.48 21.45 12.18
N LEU A 425 8.15 22.47 12.72
CA LEU A 425 7.58 23.41 13.68
C LEU A 425 6.46 24.25 13.04
N ILE A 426 6.67 24.78 11.83
CA ILE A 426 5.64 25.53 11.11
C ILE A 426 4.45 24.63 10.74
N MET A 427 4.69 23.39 10.29
CA MET A 427 3.63 22.43 10.01
C MET A 427 2.83 22.12 11.28
N TRP A 428 3.49 21.91 12.41
CA TRP A 428 2.83 21.69 13.70
C TRP A 428 1.95 22.88 14.09
N VAL A 429 2.47 24.11 13.99
CA VAL A 429 1.73 25.34 14.32
C VAL A 429 0.56 25.59 13.36
N MET A 430 0.76 25.44 12.05
CA MET A 430 -0.24 25.83 11.05
C MET A 430 -1.31 24.77 10.79
N ARG A 431 -0.97 23.49 10.91
CA ARG A 431 -1.89 22.37 10.63
C ARG A 431 -2.38 21.67 11.90
N GLY A 432 -1.74 21.90 13.04
CA GLY A 432 -2.01 21.12 14.25
C GLY A 432 -1.62 19.64 14.12
N GLN A 433 -0.92 19.25 13.05
CA GLN A 433 -0.51 17.87 12.83
C GLN A 433 0.57 17.51 13.86
N ARG A 434 0.22 16.64 14.81
CA ARG A 434 1.13 16.22 15.87
C ARG A 434 2.12 15.20 15.32
N GLN A 435 3.40 15.56 15.26
CA GLN A 435 4.47 14.60 15.06
C GLN A 435 4.68 13.76 16.32
N THR A 436 5.03 12.50 16.15
CA THR A 436 5.30 11.60 17.29
C THR A 436 6.59 12.00 18.00
N THR A 437 6.72 11.67 19.29
CA THR A 437 7.94 11.95 20.07
C THR A 437 9.19 11.36 19.41
N LEU A 438 9.06 10.21 18.75
CA LEU A 438 10.17 9.58 18.02
C LEU A 438 10.61 10.40 16.80
N GLN A 439 9.67 10.98 16.05
CA GLN A 439 9.99 11.89 14.93
C GLN A 439 10.72 13.14 15.41
N TRP A 440 10.28 13.74 16.53
CA TRP A 440 10.98 14.88 17.14
C TRP A 440 12.40 14.54 17.57
N ASN A 441 12.60 13.37 18.19
CA ASN A 441 13.93 12.92 18.61
C ASN A 441 14.87 12.74 17.42
N VAL A 442 14.40 12.14 16.32
CA VAL A 442 15.20 11.97 15.10
C VAL A 442 15.55 13.33 14.50
N LEU A 443 14.59 14.25 14.41
CA LEU A 443 14.77 15.59 13.86
C LEU A 443 15.81 16.40 14.64
N VAL A 444 15.71 16.38 15.97
CA VAL A 444 16.67 17.06 16.87
C VAL A 444 18.05 16.41 16.77
N THR A 445 18.12 15.08 16.71
CA THR A 445 19.39 14.35 16.59
C THR A 445 20.13 14.71 15.29
N ILE A 446 19.40 14.77 14.17
CA ILE A 446 19.98 15.19 12.88
C ILE A 446 20.44 16.65 12.94
N ALA A 447 19.64 17.55 13.52
CA ALA A 447 20.02 18.95 13.68
C ALA A 447 21.27 19.12 14.55
N LEU A 448 21.38 18.38 15.65
CA LEU A 448 22.54 18.39 16.54
C LEU A 448 23.78 17.77 15.87
N GLY A 449 23.64 16.62 15.20
CA GLY A 449 24.75 15.95 14.54
C GLY A 449 25.39 16.83 13.46
N MET A 450 24.56 17.56 12.71
CA MET A 450 25.04 18.48 11.68
C MET A 450 25.60 19.77 12.28
N SER A 451 25.05 20.27 13.37
CA SER A 451 25.65 21.39 14.11
C SER A 451 27.02 21.02 14.70
N ALA A 452 27.18 19.77 15.17
CA ALA A 452 28.43 19.27 15.74
C ALA A 452 29.53 19.09 14.68
N PHE A 453 29.20 18.48 13.53
CA PHE A 453 30.12 18.30 12.40
C PHE A 453 30.79 19.61 11.94
N VAL A 454 30.06 20.71 12.11
CA VAL A 454 30.44 22.03 11.65
C VAL A 454 31.33 22.73 12.64
N LEU A 455 30.95 22.66 13.91
CA LEU A 455 31.76 23.21 14.98
C LEU A 455 33.15 22.55 15.00
N THR A 456 33.26 21.31 14.53
CA THR A 456 34.56 20.64 14.36
C THR A 456 35.35 21.15 13.15
N ASP A 457 34.68 21.46 12.03
CA ASP A 457 35.34 21.97 10.81
C ASP A 457 35.83 23.43 10.93
N ASP A 458 35.15 24.26 11.73
CA ASP A 458 35.49 25.69 11.89
C ASP A 458 36.61 25.98 12.91
N SER A 459 37.17 24.94 13.56
CA SER A 459 38.16 25.08 14.64
C SER A 459 39.51 25.70 14.25
N GLY A 460 39.73 26.02 12.98
CA GLY A 460 41.00 26.57 12.45
C GLY A 460 40.99 28.02 11.98
N ASN A 461 39.86 28.74 11.99
CA ASN A 461 39.77 30.08 11.40
C ASN A 461 39.21 31.10 12.40
N GLU A 462 40.03 32.03 12.89
CA GLU A 462 39.67 33.11 13.85
C GLU A 462 38.75 34.20 13.27
N GLY A 463 37.85 33.83 12.35
CA GLY A 463 36.81 34.72 11.83
C GLY A 463 35.71 34.88 12.87
N GLY A 464 35.65 36.04 13.55
CA GLY A 464 34.63 36.34 14.54
C GLY A 464 33.21 36.12 14.00
N PHE A 465 32.41 35.36 14.75
CA PHE A 465 31.01 35.07 14.45
C PHE A 465 30.19 36.36 14.39
N GLN A 466 29.72 36.75 13.19
CA GLN A 466 28.85 37.91 13.03
C GLN A 466 27.38 37.49 13.24
N PRO A 467 26.76 37.82 14.39
CA PRO A 467 25.40 37.34 14.72
C PRO A 467 24.34 37.84 13.74
N ILE A 468 24.62 38.94 13.02
CA ILE A 468 23.69 39.50 12.04
C ILE A 468 23.48 38.58 10.83
N GLY A 469 24.54 37.86 10.39
CA GLY A 469 24.45 36.87 9.33
C GLY A 469 23.55 35.69 9.71
N LEU A 470 23.69 35.20 10.96
CA LEU A 470 22.85 34.14 11.50
C LEU A 470 21.36 34.53 11.46
N VAL A 471 21.02 35.75 11.89
CA VAL A 471 19.63 36.22 11.90
C VAL A 471 19.02 36.24 10.49
N PHE A 472 19.77 36.69 9.48
CA PHE A 472 19.29 36.67 8.10
C PHE A 472 19.02 35.27 7.58
N VAL A 473 19.86 34.29 7.91
CA VAL A 473 19.68 32.92 7.43
C VAL A 473 18.52 32.23 8.13
N VAL A 474 18.38 32.41 9.45
CA VAL A 474 17.25 31.87 10.20
C VAL A 474 15.94 32.47 9.69
N ALA A 475 15.90 33.79 9.44
CA ALA A 475 14.75 34.45 8.84
C ALA A 475 14.45 33.90 7.44
N LYS A 476 15.47 33.73 6.59
CA LYS A 476 15.32 33.14 5.24
C LYS A 476 14.72 31.74 5.30
N VAL A 477 15.27 30.88 6.15
CA VAL A 477 14.79 29.51 6.33
C VAL A 477 13.34 29.52 6.80
N PHE A 478 13.01 30.38 7.76
CA PHE A 478 11.64 30.56 8.24
C PHE A 478 10.67 30.97 7.12
N PHE A 479 10.98 32.01 6.33
CA PHE A 479 10.13 32.44 5.22
C PHE A 479 10.00 31.39 4.12
N SER A 480 11.10 30.70 3.78
CA SER A 480 11.09 29.62 2.79
C SER A 480 10.16 28.47 3.21
N CYS A 481 10.22 28.07 4.49
CA CYS A 481 9.35 27.04 5.05
C CYS A 481 7.89 27.52 5.13
N LEU A 482 7.67 28.75 5.58
CA LEU A 482 6.35 29.35 5.68
C LEU A 482 5.65 29.39 4.31
N CYS A 483 6.37 29.82 3.27
CA CYS A 483 5.86 29.82 1.90
C CYS A 483 5.50 28.42 1.41
N ALA A 484 6.36 27.43 1.68
CA ALA A 484 6.09 26.05 1.27
C ALA A 484 4.81 25.52 1.93
N VAL A 485 4.63 25.75 3.23
CA VAL A 485 3.44 25.29 3.97
C VAL A 485 2.18 26.06 3.56
N LEU A 486 2.29 27.38 3.32
CA LEU A 486 1.19 28.19 2.79
C LEU A 486 0.78 27.73 1.38
N ALA A 487 1.74 27.53 0.49
CA ALA A 487 1.50 27.04 -0.86
C ALA A 487 0.79 25.69 -0.83
N GLU A 488 1.25 24.76 0.01
CA GLU A 488 0.62 23.45 0.17
C GLU A 488 -0.79 23.56 0.74
N LYS A 489 -1.01 24.41 1.76
CA LYS A 489 -2.35 24.65 2.35
C LYS A 489 -3.32 25.20 1.30
N HIS A 490 -2.90 26.16 0.49
CA HIS A 490 -3.75 26.74 -0.54
C HIS A 490 -3.98 25.79 -1.71
N LEU A 491 -2.97 25.03 -2.14
CA LEU A 491 -3.12 24.00 -3.17
C LEU A 491 -4.14 22.93 -2.76
N LYS A 492 -4.10 22.49 -1.49
CA LYS A 492 -5.11 21.55 -0.95
C LYS A 492 -6.50 22.17 -0.85
N ALA A 493 -6.60 23.41 -0.36
CA ALA A 493 -7.89 24.11 -0.22
C ALA A 493 -8.61 24.35 -1.56
N MET A 494 -7.89 24.51 -2.66
CA MET A 494 -8.47 24.70 -4.00
C MET A 494 -8.95 23.40 -4.66
N GLY A 495 -9.01 22.28 -3.92
CA GLY A 495 -9.59 21.02 -4.41
C GLY A 495 -8.71 20.24 -5.38
N ILE A 496 -7.48 20.69 -5.66
CA ILE A 496 -6.48 19.87 -6.37
C ILE A 496 -6.10 18.64 -5.52
N GLY A 497 -6.24 18.73 -4.19
CA GLY A 497 -6.02 17.63 -3.25
C GLY A 497 -6.97 16.44 -3.49
N ILE A 498 -8.26 16.68 -3.75
CA ILE A 498 -9.23 15.59 -3.98
C ILE A 498 -8.90 14.81 -5.27
N ILE A 499 -8.33 15.49 -6.28
CA ILE A 499 -7.87 14.85 -7.52
C ILE A 499 -6.55 14.10 -7.30
N LEU A 500 -5.70 14.53 -6.37
CA LEU A 500 -4.44 13.86 -6.04
C LEU A 500 -4.64 12.66 -5.11
N ASP A 501 -5.53 12.76 -4.14
CA ASP A 501 -5.84 11.66 -3.21
C ASP A 501 -6.62 10.56 -3.95
N GLY A 502 -7.59 10.91 -4.80
CA GLY A 502 -8.23 9.95 -5.72
C GLY A 502 -7.32 9.41 -6.84
N TRP A 503 -6.09 9.92 -6.97
CA TRP A 503 -5.02 9.38 -7.84
C TRP A 503 -4.02 8.52 -7.08
N ALA A 504 -4.00 8.56 -5.75
CA ALA A 504 -3.18 7.68 -4.93
C ALA A 504 -3.92 6.38 -4.57
N ASP A 505 -5.25 6.46 -4.54
CA ASP A 505 -6.14 5.31 -4.32
C ASP A 505 -6.52 4.56 -5.63
N ALA A 506 -6.04 5.00 -6.79
CA ALA A 506 -6.30 4.43 -8.12
C ALA A 506 -4.99 4.15 -8.86
#